data_AF-A0A7N2LGW8-F1
#
_entry.id   AF-A0A7N2LGW8-F1
#
_cell.length_a   1.000
_cell.length_b   1.000
_cell.length_c   1.000
_cell.angle_alpha   90.00
_cell.angle_beta   90.00
_cell.angle_gamma   90.00
#
_symmetry.space_group_name_H-M   'P 1'
#
loop_
_entity.id
_entity.type
_entity.pdbx_description
1 polymer ?
#
loop_
_entity_poly.entity_id
_entity_poly.type
_entity_poly.pdbx_seq_one_letter_code
_entity_poly.pdbx_strand_id
1 'polypeptide(L)'
;MHSNGANSKPQAFHLPIRKDDVTLQYYTSFEVGPTEFIVNAVIDLGAPFLWFNCADGYNFSSYNPVPCGSSKCKTAKGIGCLGCNGTPRPGCTNDTCSLYSYNPFNNSLRSGGLGEDNIYVYETDGISVLLHINVPRFPFVCADSGSLVGLAKGTKGILGLGRTQIAFTNAACKCI
;
A
#
# COMPACT_ATOMS: atom_id res chain seq x y z
N MET A 1 15.57 -29.91 -23.03
CA MET A 1 16.10 -28.54 -23.14
C MET A 1 15.46 -27.74 -22.02
N HIS A 2 16.20 -27.47 -20.94
CA HIS A 2 15.73 -26.66 -19.82
C HIS A 2 15.91 -25.19 -20.20
N SER A 3 14.82 -24.44 -20.34
CA SER A 3 14.84 -22.99 -20.48
C SER A 3 15.15 -22.37 -19.12
N ASN A 4 16.39 -21.94 -18.92
CA ASN A 4 16.76 -21.03 -17.84
C ASN A 4 16.13 -19.66 -18.12
N GLY A 5 14.94 -19.42 -17.55
CA GLY A 5 14.38 -18.08 -17.48
C GLY A 5 15.24 -17.24 -16.54
N ALA A 6 16.09 -16.37 -17.09
CA ALA A 6 16.81 -15.40 -16.32
C ALA A 6 15.79 -14.52 -15.57
N ASN A 7 15.85 -14.53 -14.24
CA ASN A 7 15.03 -13.67 -13.38
C ASN A 7 15.53 -12.22 -13.53
N SER A 8 15.12 -11.54 -14.60
CA SER A 8 15.44 -10.13 -14.83
C SER A 8 14.60 -9.28 -13.89
N LYS A 9 15.25 -8.42 -13.10
CA LYS A 9 14.57 -7.45 -12.24
C LYS A 9 13.66 -6.55 -13.10
N PRO A 10 12.40 -6.29 -12.68
CA PRO A 10 11.51 -5.39 -13.40
C PRO A 10 12.15 -4.02 -13.58
N GLN A 11 12.19 -3.53 -14.82
CA GLN A 11 12.81 -2.24 -15.13
C GLN A 11 11.89 -1.07 -14.81
N ALA A 12 10.58 -1.25 -15.01
CA ALA A 12 9.56 -0.25 -14.70
C ALA A 12 8.21 -0.90 -14.40
N PHE A 13 7.35 -0.15 -13.71
CA PHE A 13 5.99 -0.55 -13.38
C PHE A 13 4.97 0.31 -14.12
N HIS A 14 3.85 -0.29 -14.50
CA HIS A 14 2.71 0.37 -15.11
C HIS A 14 1.51 0.32 -14.16
N LEU A 15 1.01 1.51 -13.81
CA LEU A 15 -0.20 1.70 -13.03
C LEU A 15 -1.21 2.51 -13.87
N PRO A 16 -2.36 1.92 -14.25
CA PRO A 16 -3.36 2.65 -15.01
C PRO A 16 -4.02 3.73 -14.13
N ILE A 17 -4.09 4.95 -14.64
CA ILE A 17 -4.70 6.08 -13.94
C ILE A 17 -6.12 6.31 -14.48
N ARG A 18 -7.08 6.40 -13.57
CA ARG A 18 -8.46 6.81 -13.86
C ARG A 18 -8.76 8.11 -13.13
N LYS A 19 -9.64 8.92 -13.71
CA LYS A 19 -10.18 10.12 -13.09
C LYS A 19 -11.61 9.85 -12.65
N ASP A 20 -11.95 10.23 -11.44
CA ASP A 20 -13.33 10.23 -10.95
C ASP A 20 -14.02 11.54 -11.36
N ASP A 21 -15.19 11.46 -12.01
CA ASP A 21 -15.86 12.64 -12.57
C ASP A 21 -16.57 13.52 -11.52
N VAL A 22 -16.76 13.01 -10.30
CA VAL A 22 -17.46 13.72 -9.21
C VAL A 22 -16.47 14.50 -8.35
N THR A 23 -15.43 13.82 -7.88
CA THR A 23 -14.41 14.38 -6.98
C THR A 23 -13.21 14.96 -7.73
N LEU A 24 -13.08 14.66 -9.03
CA LEU A 24 -11.92 14.99 -9.87
C LEU A 24 -10.60 14.37 -9.40
N GLN A 25 -10.67 13.41 -8.48
CA GLN A 25 -9.51 12.69 -7.98
C GLN A 25 -9.02 11.70 -9.02
N TYR A 26 -7.70 11.51 -9.05
CA TYR A 26 -7.07 10.46 -9.86
C TYR A 26 -6.80 9.26 -8.97
N TYR A 27 -7.08 8.06 -9.45
CA TYR A 27 -6.84 6.83 -8.72
C TYR A 27 -6.29 5.73 -9.64
N THR A 28 -5.61 4.77 -9.03
CA THR A 28 -5.13 3.55 -9.69
C THR A 28 -5.70 2.32 -9.02
N SER A 29 -5.60 1.18 -9.69
CA SER A 29 -6.01 -0.12 -9.18
C SER A 29 -4.83 -1.09 -9.18
N PHE A 30 -4.69 -1.87 -8.11
CA PHE A 30 -3.75 -2.97 -7.99
C PHE A 30 -4.28 -3.99 -6.98
N GLU A 31 -3.72 -5.19 -6.99
CA GLU A 31 -4.16 -6.27 -6.10
C GLU A 31 -3.26 -6.37 -4.88
N VAL A 32 -3.83 -6.81 -3.76
CA VAL A 32 -3.12 -7.02 -2.49
C VAL A 32 -3.48 -8.39 -1.91
N GLY A 33 -2.48 -9.07 -1.34
CA GLY A 33 -2.67 -10.33 -0.61
C GLY A 33 -2.84 -11.56 -1.51
N PRO A 34 -3.22 -12.72 -0.93
CA PRO A 34 -3.15 -14.01 -1.60
C PRO A 34 -4.40 -14.36 -2.42
N THR A 35 -5.50 -13.65 -2.21
CA THR A 35 -6.75 -13.79 -2.97
C THR A 35 -7.02 -12.56 -3.84
N GLU A 36 -5.97 -11.86 -4.26
CA GLU A 36 -6.02 -10.79 -5.27
C GLU A 36 -7.06 -9.70 -4.94
N PHE A 37 -7.02 -9.19 -3.70
CA PHE A 37 -7.95 -8.13 -3.26
C PHE A 37 -7.64 -6.82 -3.98
N ILE A 38 -8.58 -6.32 -4.80
CA ILE A 38 -8.39 -5.09 -5.57
C ILE A 38 -8.51 -3.86 -4.67
N VAL A 39 -7.45 -3.07 -4.63
CA VAL A 39 -7.38 -1.75 -4.01
C VAL A 39 -7.43 -0.68 -5.10
N ASN A 40 -8.53 0.08 -5.13
CA ASN A 40 -8.60 1.34 -5.85
C ASN A 40 -8.07 2.44 -4.92
N ALA A 41 -6.88 2.97 -5.19
CA ALA A 41 -6.22 3.97 -4.34
C ALA A 41 -6.12 5.32 -5.06
N VAL A 42 -6.60 6.37 -4.40
CA VAL A 42 -6.42 7.76 -4.85
C VAL A 42 -4.94 8.10 -4.85
N ILE A 43 -4.45 8.71 -5.92
CA ILE A 43 -3.05 9.08 -6.07
C ILE A 43 -2.81 10.42 -5.37
N ASP A 44 -1.90 10.43 -4.42
CA ASP A 44 -1.41 11.64 -3.79
C ASP A 44 0.11 11.75 -3.99
N LEU A 45 0.52 12.78 -4.73
CA LEU A 45 1.91 13.03 -5.08
C LEU A 45 2.75 13.50 -3.88
N GLY A 46 2.11 14.01 -2.83
CA GLY A 46 2.76 14.46 -1.59
C GLY A 46 2.71 13.42 -0.47
N ALA A 47 1.78 12.45 -0.53
CA ALA A 47 1.62 11.47 0.53
C ALA A 47 2.84 10.54 0.66
N PRO A 48 3.23 10.18 1.90
CA PRO A 48 4.48 9.49 2.17
C PRO A 48 4.46 8.00 1.85
N PHE A 49 3.30 7.35 1.79
CA PHE A 49 3.15 5.89 1.65
C PHE A 49 1.74 5.51 1.24
N LEU A 50 1.55 4.23 0.91
CA LEU A 50 0.22 3.64 0.74
C LEU A 50 -0.48 3.46 2.10
N TRP A 51 -1.74 3.87 2.17
CA TRP A 51 -2.64 3.44 3.22
C TRP A 51 -4.02 3.13 2.63
N PHE A 52 -4.71 2.12 3.17
CA PHE A 52 -6.07 1.78 2.74
C PHE A 52 -6.87 1.09 3.84
N ASN A 53 -8.19 1.06 3.67
CA ASN A 53 -9.13 0.41 4.57
C ASN A 53 -8.97 -1.12 4.50
N CYS A 54 -8.41 -1.69 5.58
CA CYS A 54 -8.18 -3.14 5.70
C CYS A 54 -9.37 -3.90 6.31
N ALA A 55 -10.43 -3.21 6.76
CA ALA A 55 -11.54 -3.84 7.47
C ALA A 55 -12.49 -4.63 6.54
N ASP A 56 -12.59 -4.21 5.27
CA ASP A 56 -13.65 -4.67 4.37
C ASP A 56 -13.14 -5.57 3.24
N GLY A 57 -13.25 -6.88 3.44
CA GLY A 57 -13.03 -7.92 2.43
C GLY A 57 -11.56 -8.23 2.10
N TYR A 58 -10.62 -7.65 2.84
CA TYR A 58 -9.19 -7.94 2.70
C TYR A 58 -8.85 -9.27 3.36
N ASN A 59 -8.31 -10.22 2.58
CA ASN A 59 -7.75 -11.45 3.10
C ASN A 59 -6.32 -11.21 3.58
N PHE A 60 -6.11 -11.35 4.89
CA PHE A 60 -4.87 -11.03 5.56
C PHE A 60 -4.02 -12.27 5.90
N SER A 61 -4.22 -13.41 5.24
CA SER A 61 -3.44 -14.62 5.57
C SER A 61 -1.94 -14.51 5.25
N SER A 62 -1.54 -13.60 4.36
CA SER A 62 -0.13 -13.26 4.09
C SER A 62 0.31 -11.91 4.67
N TYR A 63 -0.58 -11.21 5.38
CA TYR A 63 -0.28 -9.96 6.07
C TYR A 63 0.73 -10.17 7.19
N ASN A 64 1.72 -9.28 7.26
CA ASN A 64 2.71 -9.27 8.33
C ASN A 64 2.78 -7.87 8.98
N PRO A 65 2.40 -7.70 10.26
CA PRO A 65 2.59 -6.43 10.95
C PRO A 65 4.09 -6.13 11.11
N VAL A 66 4.50 -4.87 10.90
CA VAL A 66 5.89 -4.46 11.12
C VAL A 66 6.12 -4.23 12.61
N PRO A 67 7.04 -4.95 13.28
CA PRO A 67 7.26 -4.79 14.71
C PRO A 67 7.77 -3.39 15.07
N CYS A 68 7.37 -2.89 16.25
CA CYS A 68 7.85 -1.63 16.76
C CYS A 68 9.36 -1.66 17.00
N GLY A 69 10.04 -0.52 16.81
CA GLY A 69 11.49 -0.41 16.99
C GLY A 69 12.36 -1.12 15.94
N SER A 70 11.76 -1.91 15.04
CA SER A 70 12.46 -2.59 13.95
C SER A 70 13.15 -1.61 12.98
N SER A 71 14.14 -2.10 12.23
CA SER A 71 14.81 -1.30 11.18
C SER A 71 13.84 -0.81 10.10
N LYS A 72 12.84 -1.62 9.76
CA LYS A 72 11.74 -1.23 8.85
C LYS A 72 10.92 -0.09 9.43
N CYS A 73 10.54 -0.17 10.71
CA CYS A 73 9.82 0.91 11.39
C CYS A 73 10.63 2.23 11.40
N LYS A 74 11.94 2.15 11.69
CA LYS A 74 12.84 3.32 11.63
C LYS A 74 12.93 3.91 10.22
N THR A 75 13.03 3.05 9.20
CA THR A 75 13.05 3.46 7.77
C THR A 75 11.76 4.17 7.37
N ALA A 76 10.62 3.68 7.87
CA ALA A 76 9.30 4.28 7.69
C ALA A 76 9.08 5.57 8.49
N LYS A 77 10.02 5.95 9.37
CA LYS A 77 9.88 7.05 10.34
C LYS A 77 8.67 6.84 11.26
N GLY A 78 8.54 5.62 11.78
CA GLY A 78 7.49 5.24 12.74
C GLY A 78 7.40 6.20 13.92
N ILE A 79 6.17 6.51 14.32
CA ILE A 79 5.86 7.53 15.34
C ILE A 79 5.65 6.94 16.74
N GLY A 80 5.64 5.62 16.87
CA GLY A 80 5.39 4.92 18.11
C GLY A 80 4.93 3.48 17.90
N CYS A 81 4.44 2.85 18.96
CA CYS A 81 3.92 1.49 18.94
C CYS A 81 2.41 1.50 19.14
N LEU A 82 1.68 0.79 18.28
CA LEU A 82 0.27 0.51 18.49
C LEU A 82 0.10 -0.84 19.19
N GLY A 83 -0.92 -0.87 20.04
CA GLY A 83 -1.47 -2.08 20.63
C GLY A 83 -2.98 -2.05 20.50
N CYS A 84 -3.61 -3.22 20.54
CA CYS A 84 -5.05 -3.36 20.43
C CYS A 84 -5.54 -4.51 21.30
N ASN A 85 -6.59 -4.27 22.07
CA ASN A 85 -7.27 -5.29 22.87
C ASN A 85 -8.42 -5.89 22.05
N GLY A 86 -8.08 -6.75 21.10
CA GLY A 86 -9.06 -7.42 20.24
C GLY A 86 -8.47 -8.64 19.54
N THR A 87 -9.29 -9.33 18.75
CA THR A 87 -8.83 -10.44 17.91
C THR A 87 -7.75 -9.94 16.95
N PRO A 88 -6.56 -10.58 16.90
CA PRO A 88 -5.49 -10.18 15.99
C PRO A 88 -5.96 -10.14 14.53
N ARG A 89 -5.81 -8.97 13.90
CA ARG A 89 -6.14 -8.71 12.50
C ARG A 89 -5.43 -7.43 12.04
N PRO A 90 -5.33 -7.14 10.73
CA PRO A 90 -4.80 -5.87 10.28
C PRO A 90 -5.54 -4.69 10.93
N GLY A 91 -4.77 -3.71 11.43
CA GLY A 91 -5.30 -2.60 12.24
C GLY A 91 -5.57 -2.91 13.72
N CYS A 92 -5.46 -4.17 14.16
CA CYS A 92 -5.56 -4.58 15.57
C CYS A 92 -4.51 -5.66 15.87
N THR A 93 -3.27 -5.21 16.07
CA THR A 93 -2.11 -6.03 16.44
C THR A 93 -1.35 -5.37 17.58
N ASN A 94 -0.57 -6.16 18.33
CA ASN A 94 0.27 -5.65 19.40
C ASN A 94 1.69 -5.39 18.92
N ASP A 95 2.38 -4.46 19.59
CA ASP A 95 3.76 -4.07 19.32
C ASP A 95 4.03 -3.74 17.84
N THR A 96 3.07 -3.08 17.19
CA THR A 96 3.15 -2.76 15.76
C THR A 96 3.61 -1.33 15.55
N CYS A 97 4.50 -1.13 14.58
CA CYS A 97 4.97 0.20 14.20
C CYS A 97 3.80 1.08 13.76
N SER A 98 3.66 2.25 14.38
CA SER A 98 2.62 3.22 14.07
C SER A 98 3.08 4.25 13.05
N LEU A 99 2.17 4.68 12.18
CA LEU A 99 2.34 5.84 11.28
C LEU A 99 1.05 6.67 11.25
N TYR A 100 1.15 7.95 10.90
CA TYR A 100 -0.01 8.79 10.64
C TYR A 100 -0.45 8.72 9.17
N SER A 101 -1.65 8.22 8.94
CA SER A 101 -2.33 8.33 7.65
C SER A 101 -3.07 9.66 7.58
N TYR A 102 -2.67 10.51 6.63
CA TYR A 102 -3.32 11.78 6.36
C TYR A 102 -4.24 11.66 5.16
N ASN A 103 -5.47 12.15 5.29
CA ASN A 103 -6.39 12.34 4.19
C ASN A 103 -6.55 13.85 3.94
N PRO A 104 -6.02 14.38 2.82
CA PRO A 104 -6.08 15.81 2.51
C PRO A 104 -7.48 16.30 2.12
N PHE A 105 -8.39 15.41 1.73
CA PHE A 105 -9.72 15.77 1.22
C PHE A 105 -10.74 16.04 2.34
N ASN A 106 -10.44 15.60 3.56
CA ASN A 106 -11.22 15.92 4.76
C ASN A 106 -10.35 16.49 5.91
N ASN A 107 -9.07 16.76 5.62
CA ASN A 107 -8.08 17.24 6.58
C ASN A 107 -7.99 16.39 7.87
N SER A 108 -8.05 15.06 7.73
CA SER A 108 -7.98 14.15 8.88
C SER A 108 -6.62 13.46 8.97
N LEU A 109 -6.14 13.30 10.20
CA LEU A 109 -4.91 12.59 10.53
C LEU A 109 -5.24 11.48 11.53
N ARG A 110 -4.98 10.24 11.15
CA ARG A 110 -5.28 9.05 11.97
C ARG A 110 -4.05 8.17 12.09
N SER A 111 -3.81 7.61 13.27
CA SER A 111 -2.77 6.60 13.43
C SER A 111 -3.23 5.26 12.88
N GLY A 112 -2.31 4.51 12.27
CA GLY A 112 -2.54 3.15 11.80
C GLY A 112 -1.28 2.31 11.89
N GLY A 113 -1.46 1.00 11.97
CA GLY A 113 -0.37 0.05 12.02
C GLY A 113 0.25 -0.15 10.64
N LEU A 114 1.59 -0.03 10.58
CA LEU A 114 2.37 -0.41 9.41
C LEU A 114 2.42 -1.93 9.30
N GLY A 115 2.05 -2.45 8.14
CA GLY A 115 2.17 -3.85 7.78
C GLY A 115 2.79 -4.01 6.41
N GLU A 116 3.01 -5.27 6.05
CA GLU A 116 3.54 -5.70 4.77
C GLU A 116 2.68 -6.82 4.20
N ASP A 117 2.45 -6.81 2.90
CA ASP A 117 1.85 -7.93 2.17
C ASP A 117 2.33 -7.87 0.70
N ASN A 118 1.98 -8.88 -0.08
CA ASN A 118 2.24 -8.89 -1.51
C ASN A 118 1.28 -7.93 -2.21
N ILE A 119 1.80 -7.17 -3.18
CA ILE A 119 0.96 -6.49 -4.17
C ILE A 119 1.26 -7.01 -5.56
N TYR A 120 0.29 -6.94 -6.46
CA TYR A 120 0.48 -7.31 -7.85
C TYR A 120 0.22 -6.10 -8.75
N VAL A 121 1.19 -5.86 -9.63
CA VAL A 121 1.24 -4.71 -10.55
C VAL A 121 1.78 -5.17 -11.89
N TYR A 122 1.60 -4.35 -12.93
CA TYR A 122 2.12 -4.68 -14.24
C TYR A 122 3.55 -4.15 -14.43
N GLU A 123 4.40 -4.95 -15.08
CA GLU A 123 5.68 -4.52 -15.62
C GLU A 123 5.50 -3.81 -16.97
N THR A 124 6.41 -2.92 -17.33
CA THR A 124 6.46 -2.29 -18.66
C THR A 124 7.90 -2.03 -19.11
N ASP A 125 8.14 -2.06 -20.43
CA ASP A 125 9.36 -1.57 -21.08
C ASP A 125 9.28 -0.09 -21.50
N GLY A 126 8.18 0.58 -21.16
CA GLY A 126 7.88 1.96 -21.57
C GLY A 126 7.12 2.08 -22.90
N ILE A 127 6.93 0.97 -23.63
CA ILE A 127 6.14 0.91 -24.88
C ILE A 127 4.88 0.09 -24.66
N SER A 128 4.99 -1.06 -24.00
CA SER A 128 3.91 -2.02 -23.79
C SER A 128 3.78 -2.41 -22.32
N VAL A 129 2.56 -2.82 -21.94
CA VAL A 129 2.33 -3.53 -20.68
C VAL A 129 2.76 -4.97 -20.86
N LEU A 130 3.59 -5.47 -19.96
CA LEU A 130 4.20 -6.79 -20.03
C LEU A 130 3.50 -7.75 -19.07
N LEU A 131 4.22 -8.21 -18.04
CA LEU A 131 3.75 -9.24 -17.13
C LEU A 131 3.06 -8.66 -15.91
N HIS A 132 2.09 -9.39 -15.39
CA HIS A 132 1.55 -9.15 -14.06
C HIS A 132 2.49 -9.79 -13.03
N ILE A 133 3.12 -8.98 -12.19
CA ILE A 133 4.22 -9.38 -11.31
C ILE A 133 3.91 -9.14 -9.84
N ASN A 134 4.45 -9.99 -8.99
CA ASN A 134 4.38 -9.87 -7.54
C ASN A 134 5.48 -8.95 -7.01
N VAL A 135 5.10 -7.98 -6.19
CA VAL A 135 6.00 -7.18 -5.35
C VAL A 135 5.79 -7.62 -3.90
N PRO A 136 6.64 -8.51 -3.37
CA PRO A 136 6.44 -9.10 -2.07
C PRO A 136 6.77 -8.13 -0.93
N ARG A 137 6.08 -8.27 0.20
CA ARG A 137 6.32 -7.48 1.43
C ARG A 137 6.29 -5.96 1.19
N PHE A 138 5.36 -5.51 0.35
CA PHE A 138 5.15 -4.09 0.11
C PHE A 138 4.57 -3.43 1.39
N PRO A 139 5.17 -2.34 1.88
CA PRO A 139 4.73 -1.67 3.10
C PRO A 139 3.49 -0.81 2.88
N PHE A 140 2.51 -0.91 3.77
CA PHE A 140 1.34 -0.04 3.79
C PHE A 140 0.77 0.11 5.20
N VAL A 141 -0.07 1.13 5.40
CA VAL A 141 -0.78 1.35 6.66
C VAL A 141 -2.22 0.92 6.56
N CYS A 142 -2.68 0.13 7.52
CA CYS A 142 -4.10 -0.19 7.64
C CYS A 142 -4.88 0.95 8.28
N ALA A 143 -5.93 1.38 7.59
CA ALA A 143 -6.85 2.42 8.02
C ALA A 143 -8.25 1.85 8.31
N ASP A 144 -9.10 2.67 8.93
CA ASP A 144 -10.52 2.40 9.12
C ASP A 144 -11.38 3.07 8.04
N SER A 145 -12.67 2.72 7.99
CA SER A 145 -13.63 3.29 7.03
C SER A 145 -13.83 4.81 7.19
N GLY A 146 -13.63 5.36 8.39
CA GLY A 146 -13.67 6.79 8.67
C GLY A 146 -12.53 7.57 8.03
N SER A 147 -11.43 6.91 7.65
CA SER A 147 -10.34 7.53 6.88
C SER A 147 -10.73 7.81 5.41
N LEU A 148 -11.81 7.22 4.90
CA LEU A 148 -12.18 7.32 3.48
C LEU A 148 -13.07 8.53 3.14
N VAL A 149 -13.48 9.32 4.13
CA VAL A 149 -14.37 10.46 3.91
C VAL A 149 -13.73 11.45 2.92
N GLY A 150 -14.49 11.81 1.89
CA GLY A 150 -14.04 12.74 0.84
C GLY A 150 -13.29 12.08 -0.32
N LEU A 151 -12.99 10.78 -0.26
CA LEU A 151 -12.39 10.07 -1.40
C LEU A 151 -13.45 9.67 -2.44
N ALA A 152 -13.01 9.51 -3.70
CA ALA A 152 -13.82 9.02 -4.81
C ALA A 152 -14.54 7.71 -4.45
N LYS A 153 -15.79 7.58 -4.89
CA LYS A 153 -16.64 6.43 -4.52
C LYS A 153 -15.99 5.12 -5.01
N GLY A 154 -15.92 4.13 -4.11
CA GLY A 154 -15.34 2.82 -4.42
C GLY A 154 -13.80 2.78 -4.33
N THR A 155 -13.15 3.90 -4.02
CA THR A 155 -11.75 3.88 -3.58
C THR A 155 -11.65 3.43 -2.13
N LYS A 156 -10.50 2.84 -1.78
CA LYS A 156 -10.23 2.23 -0.48
C LYS A 156 -9.11 2.93 0.28
N GLY A 157 -8.47 3.95 -0.28
CA GLY A 157 -7.35 4.62 0.37
C GLY A 157 -6.56 5.53 -0.55
N ILE A 158 -5.33 5.85 -0.14
CA ILE A 158 -4.41 6.72 -0.86
C ILE A 158 -3.09 6.02 -1.14
N LEU A 159 -2.64 6.08 -2.40
CA LEU A 159 -1.31 5.70 -2.84
C LEU A 159 -0.38 6.91 -2.83
N GLY A 160 0.57 6.94 -1.90
CA GLY A 160 1.56 8.00 -1.80
C GLY A 160 2.75 7.84 -2.75
N LEU A 161 3.02 8.88 -3.54
CA LEU A 161 4.19 8.98 -4.44
C LEU A 161 5.24 10.00 -3.95
N GLY A 162 5.14 10.43 -2.70
CA GLY A 162 6.05 11.40 -2.10
C GLY A 162 7.49 10.92 -1.96
N ARG A 163 8.38 11.82 -1.53
CA ARG A 163 9.82 11.55 -1.40
C ARG A 163 10.16 10.83 -0.08
N THR A 164 9.70 9.59 0.09
CA THR A 164 10.01 8.76 1.27
C THR A 164 10.43 7.34 0.92
N GLN A 165 11.11 6.66 1.83
CA GLN A 165 11.63 5.30 1.61
C GLN A 165 10.56 4.21 1.44
N ILE A 166 9.32 4.51 1.84
CA ILE A 166 8.16 3.58 1.77
C ILE A 166 7.04 4.10 0.87
N ALA A 167 7.26 5.21 0.15
CA ALA A 167 6.39 5.62 -0.95
C ALA A 167 6.46 4.58 -2.08
N PHE A 168 5.41 4.47 -2.88
CA PHE A 168 5.30 3.42 -3.90
C PHE A 168 6.52 3.36 -4.84
N THR A 169 6.96 4.51 -5.33
CA THR A 169 8.11 4.64 -6.25
C THR A 169 9.42 4.08 -5.67
N ASN A 170 9.60 4.14 -4.35
CA ASN A 170 10.80 3.64 -3.67
C ASN A 170 10.62 2.22 -3.14
N ALA A 171 9.40 1.85 -2.71
CA ALA A 171 9.10 0.54 -2.17
C ALA A 171 9.00 -0.55 -3.26
N ALA A 172 8.33 -0.25 -4.38
CA ALA A 172 8.15 -1.22 -5.46
C ALA A 172 9.47 -1.56 -6.18
N CYS A 173 10.42 -0.63 -6.25
CA CYS A 173 11.72 -0.83 -6.90
C CYS A 173 12.72 -1.68 -6.08
N LYS A 174 12.37 -2.07 -4.84
CA LYS A 174 13.22 -2.88 -3.93
C LYS A 174 12.95 -4.38 -4.09
N CYS A 175 13.11 -4.91 -5.30
CA CYS A 175 13.44 -6.33 -5.46
C CYS A 175 14.94 -6.48 -5.12
N ILE A 176 15.24 -6.91 -3.89
CA ILE A 176 16.56 -7.38 -3.42
C ILE A 176 16.50 -8.90 -3.39
#